data_AF-A0ABD5SD54-F1
#
_entry.id   AF-A0ABD5SD54-F1
#
_cell.length_a   1.000
_cell.length_b   1.000
_cell.length_c   1.000
_cell.angle_alpha   90.00
_cell.angle_beta   90.00
_cell.angle_gamma   90.00
#
_symmetry.space_group_name_H-M   'P 1'
#
loop_
_entity.id
_entity.type
_entity.pdbx_description
1 polymer ?
#
loop_
_entity_poly.entity_id
_entity_poly.type
_entity_poly.pdbx_seq_one_letter_code
_entity_poly.pdbx_strand_id
1 'polypeptide(L)' 'ADRDWRAPAREAGWRVDAAFERRVHRSLTRHVLVVRRTGDRRDDTGGTDALGDRQAPPGPTR' A
#
# COMPACT_ATOMS: atom_id res chain seq x y z
N ALA A 1 24.51 9.58 -13.91
CA ALA A 1 24.43 9.88 -12.47
C ALA A 1 23.03 9.54 -11.97
N ASP A 2 22.88 9.23 -10.68
CA ASP A 2 21.54 9.13 -10.08
C ASP A 2 20.86 10.51 -10.09
N ARG A 3 19.54 10.56 -9.96
CA ARG A 3 18.75 11.81 -10.02
C ARG A 3 17.60 11.81 -9.03
N ASP A 4 17.01 12.97 -8.77
CA ASP A 4 15.78 13.04 -7.97
C ASP A 4 14.60 12.41 -8.73
N TRP A 5 13.90 11.49 -8.09
CA TRP A 5 12.76 10.76 -8.62
C TRP A 5 11.42 11.18 -8.00
N ARG A 6 11.39 12.21 -7.15
CA ARG A 6 10.16 12.65 -6.45
C ARG A 6 9.05 13.04 -7.42
N ALA A 7 9.36 13.82 -8.45
CA ALA A 7 8.38 14.24 -9.45
C ALA A 7 7.86 13.05 -10.28
N PRO A 8 8.72 12.21 -10.89
CA PRO A 8 8.27 10.99 -11.58
C PRO A 8 7.43 10.06 -10.71
N ALA A 9 7.79 9.89 -9.42
CA ALA A 9 7.03 9.04 -8.50
C ALA A 9 5.60 9.58 -8.28
N ARG A 10 5.45 10.89 -8.10
CA ARG A 10 4.13 11.54 -7.94
C ARG A 10 3.30 11.46 -9.22
N GLU A 11 3.92 11.69 -10.37
CA GLU A 11 3.27 11.57 -11.68
C GLU A 11 2.78 10.14 -11.94
N ALA A 12 3.53 9.14 -11.49
CA ALA A 12 3.14 7.74 -11.54
C ALA A 12 2.12 7.33 -10.46
N GLY A 13 1.60 8.27 -9.66
CA GLY A 13 0.57 8.02 -8.65
C GLY A 13 1.05 7.47 -7.31
N TRP A 14 2.37 7.42 -7.09
CA TRP A 14 2.95 7.06 -5.81
C TRP A 14 2.95 8.26 -4.86
N ARG A 15 2.61 8.01 -3.60
CA ARG A 15 2.82 9.00 -2.54
C ARG A 15 4.22 8.83 -1.99
N VAL A 16 4.99 9.92 -1.97
CA VAL A 16 6.33 9.97 -1.37
C VAL A 16 6.20 10.39 0.09
N ASP A 17 6.64 9.54 1.00
CA ASP A 17 6.58 9.80 2.44
C ASP A 17 7.86 10.42 2.98
N ALA A 18 9.00 9.98 2.43
CA ALA A 18 10.30 10.47 2.80
C ALA A 18 11.26 10.38 1.62
N ALA A 19 12.31 11.19 1.66
CA ALA A 19 13.38 11.11 0.69
C ALA A 19 14.70 11.54 1.30
N PHE A 20 15.74 10.83 0.93
CA PHE A 20 17.08 10.91 1.51
C PHE A 20 18.12 10.96 0.40
N GLU A 21 19.25 11.57 0.71
CA GLU A 21 20.44 11.52 -0.12
C GLU A 21 21.56 10.84 0.63
N ARG A 22 22.27 9.95 -0.07
CA ARG A 22 23.41 9.25 0.50
C ARG A 22 24.57 9.23 -0.47
N ARG A 23 25.69 9.80 -0.07
CA ARG A 23 26.95 9.67 -0.81
C ARG A 23 27.50 8.25 -0.64
N VAL A 24 27.71 7.54 -1.75
CA VAL A 24 28.21 6.15 -1.74
C VAL A 24 29.65 6.04 -2.24
N HIS A 25 30.06 6.98 -3.09
CA HIS A 25 31.44 7.12 -3.56
C HIS A 25 31.78 8.59 -3.76
N ARG A 26 33.03 8.88 -4.15
CA ARG A 26 33.50 10.25 -4.36
C ARG A 26 32.64 11.02 -5.37
N SER A 27 32.10 10.37 -6.40
CA SER A 27 31.35 10.99 -7.50
C SER A 27 29.87 10.62 -7.55
N LEU A 28 29.38 9.75 -6.63
CA LEU A 28 28.01 9.26 -6.68
C LEU A 28 27.27 9.51 -5.37
N THR A 29 26.18 10.27 -5.49
CA THR A 29 25.14 10.41 -4.48
C THR A 29 23.90 9.65 -4.96
N ARG A 30 23.28 8.89 -4.07
CA ARG A 30 22.04 8.17 -4.33
C ARG A 30 20.85 8.94 -3.78
N HIS A 31 19.79 9.04 -4.58
CA HIS A 31 18.50 9.56 -4.13
C HIS A 31 17.61 8.37 -3.74
N VAL A 32 17.27 8.27 -2.46
CA VAL A 32 16.43 7.19 -1.90
C VAL A 32 15.07 7.77 -1.56
N LEU A 33 13.98 7.13 -1.99
CA LEU A 33 12.62 7.54 -1.71
C LEU A 33 11.88 6.42 -0.99
N VAL A 34 11.12 6.78 0.05
CA VAL A 34 10.12 5.90 0.65
C VAL A 34 8.78 6.27 0.02
N VAL A 35 8.16 5.30 -0.65
CA VAL A 35 6.91 5.50 -1.38
C VAL A 35 5.87 4.47 -0.98
N ARG A 36 4.61 4.88 -1.09
CA ARG A 36 3.45 4.03 -0.85
C ARG A 36 2.46 4.20 -1.99
N ARG A 37 1.82 3.09 -2.36
CA ARG A 37 0.82 3.10 -3.43
C ARG A 37 -0.47 3.72 -2.91
N THR A 38 -0.96 4.73 -3.61
CA THR A 38 -2.27 5.30 -3.34
C THR A 38 -3.31 4.25 -3.73
N GLY A 39 -3.84 3.51 -2.75
CA GLY A 39 -4.80 2.42 -2.99
C GLY A 39 -4.35 1.03 -2.59
N ASP A 40 -3.20 0.85 -1.93
CA ASP A 40 -2.87 -0.40 -1.22
C ASP A 40 -3.80 -0.70 -0.02
N ARG A 41 -4.92 0.03 0.10
CA ARG A 41 -6.02 -0.28 1.01
C ARG A 41 -6.87 -1.43 0.42
N ARG A 42 -6.21 -2.56 0.20
CA ARG A 42 -6.76 -3.91 0.18
C ARG A 42 -5.73 -4.64 1.07
N ASP A 43 -5.94 -4.86 2.37
CA ASP A 43 -6.70 -6.02 2.86
C ASP A 43 -6.97 -5.98 4.40
N ASP A 44 -6.95 -4.83 5.07
CA ASP A 44 -7.25 -4.81 6.52
C ASP A 44 -8.75 -4.99 6.84
N THR A 45 -9.62 -4.91 5.82
CA THR A 45 -11.08 -5.09 5.96
C THR A 45 -11.52 -6.30 5.13
N GLY A 46 -10.98 -7.48 5.47
CA GLY A 46 -11.29 -8.76 4.81
C GLY A 46 -11.62 -9.90 5.77
N GLY A 47 -11.72 -9.63 7.06
CA GLY A 47 -12.17 -10.57 8.09
C GLY A 47 -13.36 -10.00 8.84
N THR A 48 -14.40 -9.57 8.14
CA THR A 48 -15.74 -9.58 8.73
C THR A 48 -16.02 -11.03 9.11
N ASP A 49 -16.21 -11.28 10.39
CA ASP A 49 -16.69 -12.53 10.96
C ASP A 49 -17.93 -12.98 10.18
N ALA A 50 -17.69 -13.78 9.15
CA ALA A 50 -18.66 -14.63 8.52
C ALA A 50 -18.89 -15.80 9.48
N LEU A 51 -19.58 -15.54 10.60
CA LEU A 51 -20.00 -16.59 11.53
C LEU A 51 -21.36 -16.23 12.15
N GLY A 52 -22.38 -16.98 11.69
CA GLY A 52 -23.76 -16.99 12.20
C GLY A 52 -24.59 -15.81 11.68
N ASP A 53 -25.51 -15.97 10.73
CA ASP A 53 -26.68 -16.81 10.93
C ASP A 53 -27.06 -17.58 9.67
N ARG A 54 -26.90 -18.91 9.75
CA ARG A 54 -27.68 -19.82 8.91
C ARG A 54 -29.13 -19.72 9.37
N GLN A 55 -29.97 -19.05 8.59
CA GLN A 55 -31.41 -19.21 8.64
C GLN A 55 -31.73 -20.70 8.44
N ALA A 56 -32.13 -21.40 9.51
CA ALA A 56 -32.76 -22.70 9.40
C ALA A 56 -34.16 -22.51 8.81
N PRO A 57 -34.60 -23.31 7.82
CA PRO A 57 -36.00 -23.24 7.37
C PRO A 57 -36.91 -23.83 8.46
N PRO A 58 -38.12 -23.28 8.67
CA PRO A 58 -39.07 -23.87 9.61
C PRO A 58 -39.52 -25.24 9.08
N GLY A 59 -39.28 -26.29 9.87
CA GLY A 59 -39.84 -27.62 9.63
C GLY A 59 -41.34 -27.66 9.97
N PRO A 60 -42.13 -28.55 9.32
CA PRO A 60 -43.58 -28.44 9.34
C PRO A 60 -44.19 -28.89 10.67
N THR A 61 -45.23 -28.16 11.08
CA THR A 61 -46.12 -28.47 12.20
C THR A 61 -46.82 -29.82 11.99
N ARG A 62 -46.74 -30.72 12.97
CA ARG A 62 -47.79 -31.72 13.25
C ARG A 62 -47.79 -32.14 14.71
#